data_AF-A0A6J6YLP9-F1
#
_entry.id   AF-A0A6J6YLP9-F1
#
_cell.length_a   1.000
_cell.length_b   1.000
_cell.length_c   1.000
_cell.angle_alpha   90.00
_cell.angle_beta   90.00
_cell.angle_gamma   90.00
#
_symmetry.space_group_name_H-M   'P 1'
#
loop_
_entity.id
_entity.type
_entity.pdbx_description
1 polymer ?
#
loop_
_entity_poly.entity_id
_entity_poly.type
_entity_poly.pdbx_seq_one_letter_code
_entity_poly.pdbx_strand_id
1 'polypeptide(L)' 'MNNIDGTATAGRKGIAYDWQSLLANDVVASFEAQLADLVLESAE' A
#
# COMPACT_ATOMS: atom_id res chain seq x y z
N MET A 1 -21.85 0.14 -3.95
CA MET A 1 -20.70 -0.77 -3.76
C MET A 1 -19.98 -0.82 -5.09
N ASN A 2 -18.80 -0.20 -5.20
CA ASN A 2 -18.05 -0.17 -6.46
C ASN A 2 -17.68 -1.60 -6.86
N ASN A 3 -18.07 -2.03 -8.05
CA ASN A 3 -17.60 -3.26 -8.67
C ASN A 3 -16.07 -3.24 -8.63
N ILE A 4 -15.46 -4.07 -7.79
CA ILE A 4 -14.04 -4.36 -7.89
C ILE A 4 -13.91 -5.25 -9.11
N ASP A 5 -13.71 -4.62 -10.26
CA ASP A 5 -13.46 -5.30 -11.53
C ASP A 5 -12.15 -6.10 -11.41
N GLY A 6 -12.29 -7.43 -11.39
CA GLY A 6 -11.17 -8.37 -11.26
C GLY A 6 -10.18 -8.35 -12.43
N THR A 7 -10.46 -7.57 -13.49
CA THR A 7 -9.52 -7.36 -14.60
C THR A 7 -8.47 -6.29 -14.31
N ALA A 8 -8.72 -5.35 -13.39
CA ALA A 8 -7.75 -4.30 -13.03
C ALA A 8 -6.54 -4.83 -12.25
N THR A 9 -6.66 -6.01 -11.65
CA THR A 9 -5.59 -6.69 -10.89
C THR A 9 -5.12 -7.99 -11.55
N ALA A 10 -5.66 -8.34 -12.71
CA ALA A 10 -5.25 -9.53 -13.46
C ALA A 10 -3.74 -9.46 -13.76
N GLY A 11 -2.98 -10.42 -13.23
CA GLY A 11 -1.52 -10.49 -13.37
C GLY A 11 -0.71 -9.87 -12.23
N ARG A 12 -1.35 -9.27 -11.21
CA ARG A 12 -0.65 -8.89 -9.98
C ARG A 12 -0.24 -10.14 -9.22
N LYS A 13 1.04 -10.24 -8.89
CA LYS A 13 1.56 -11.37 -8.11
C LYS A 13 0.98 -11.27 -6.70
N GLY A 14 0.48 -12.38 -6.17
CA GLY A 14 0.05 -12.49 -4.76
C GLY A 14 1.24 -12.52 -3.79
N ILE A 15 2.22 -11.65 -4.01
CA ILE A 15 3.47 -11.57 -3.25
C ILE A 15 3.30 -10.46 -2.21
N ALA A 16 3.52 -10.82 -0.95
CA ALA A 16 3.55 -9.85 0.13
C ALA A 16 4.62 -8.79 -0.15
N TYR A 17 4.27 -7.53 0.04
CA TYR A 17 5.18 -6.38 -0.10
C TYR A 17 5.74 -6.10 -1.51
N ASP A 18 5.15 -6.67 -2.58
CA ASP A 18 5.57 -6.39 -3.98
C ASP A 18 5.53 -4.89 -4.34
N TRP A 19 4.67 -4.13 -3.65
CA TRP A 19 4.56 -2.67 -3.77
C TRP A 19 5.87 -1.94 -3.46
N GLN A 20 6.75 -2.50 -2.62
CA GLN A 20 8.04 -1.89 -2.29
C GLN A 20 8.98 -1.84 -3.50
N SER A 21 8.85 -2.79 -4.43
CA SER A 21 9.65 -2.81 -5.66
C SER A 21 9.20 -1.77 -6.70
N LEU A 22 7.97 -1.26 -6.55
CA LEU A 22 7.36 -0.31 -7.48
C LEU A 22 7.57 1.15 -7.06
N LEU A 23 7.96 1.39 -5.81
CA LEU A 23 8.16 2.73 -5.26
C LEU A 23 9.65 3.04 -5.14
N ALA A 24 10.02 4.28 -5.47
CA ALA A 24 11.35 4.77 -5.14
C ALA A 24 11.54 4.80 -3.62
N ASN A 25 12.73 4.49 -3.13
CA ASN A 25 13.03 4.38 -1.69
C ASN A 25 12.58 5.61 -0.87
N ASP A 26 12.75 6.82 -1.41
CA ASP A 26 12.36 8.06 -0.74
C ASP A 26 10.84 8.20 -0.57
N VAL A 27 10.06 7.60 -1.48
CA VAL A 27 8.59 7.59 -1.41
C VAL A 27 8.11 6.58 -0.37
N VAL A 28 8.81 5.44 -0.24
CA VAL A 28 8.50 4.43 0.79
C VAL A 28 8.69 5.02 2.19
N ALA A 29 9.80 5.71 2.45
CA ALA A 29 10.07 6.32 3.75
C ALA A 29 8.98 7.33 4.16
N SER A 30 8.50 8.16 3.21
CA SER A 30 7.41 9.10 3.47
C SER A 30 6.09 8.39 3.79
N PHE A 31 5.78 7.28 3.11
CA PHE A 31 4.54 6.54 3.37
C PHE A 31 4.59 5.76 4.68
N GLU A 32 5.72 5.17 5.05
CA GLU A 32 5.89 4.51 6.35
C GLU A 32 5.71 5.50 7.51
N ALA A 33 6.22 6.73 7.39
CA ALA A 33 6.01 7.77 8.41
C ALA A 33 4.53 8.16 8.54
N GLN A 34 3.84 8.39 7.43
CA GLN A 34 2.40 8.71 7.43
C GLN A 34 1.56 7.56 7.97
N LEU A 35 1.95 6.31 7.70
CA LEU A 35 1.26 5.13 8.20
C LEU A 35 1.43 5.01 9.72
N ALA A 36 2.63 5.28 10.24
CA ALA A 36 2.90 5.27 11.68
C ALA A 36 2.05 6.31 12.42
N ASP A 37 1.94 7.53 11.89
CA ASP A 37 1.10 8.60 12.46
C ASP A 37 -0.37 8.20 12.48
N LEU A 38 -0.88 7.63 11.39
CA LEU A 38 -2.28 7.17 11.29
C LEU A 38 -2.58 6.04 12.28
N VAL A 39 -1.67 5.08 12.43
CA VAL A 39 -1.82 3.97 13.39
C VAL A 39 -1.88 4.51 14.82
N LEU A 40 -1.06 5.51 15.13
CA LEU A 40 -1.05 6.15 16.44
C LEU A 40 -2.37 6.87 16.73
N GLU A 41 -2.89 7.63 15.76
CA GLU A 41 -4.18 8.33 15.88
C GLU A 41 -5.37 7.35 16.04
N SER A 42 -5.29 6.17 15.44
CA SER A 42 -6.34 5.13 15.57
C SER A 42 -6.29 4.34 16.89
N ALA A 43 -5.24 4.53 17.68
CA ALA A 43 -5.04 3.82 18.95
C ALA A 43 -5.50 4.63 20.18
N GLU A 44 -5.89 5.90 20.00
CA GLU A 44 -6.57 6.76 21.00
C GLU A 44 -8.10 6.63 20.92
#